data_AF-A0A1I2HVJ4-F1
#
_entry.id   AF-A0A1I2HVJ4-F1
#
_cell.length_a   1.000
_cell.length_b   1.000
_cell.length_c   1.000
_cell.angle_alpha   90.00
_cell.angle_beta   90.00
_cell.angle_gamma   90.00
#
_symmetry.space_group_name_H-M   'P 1'
#
loop_
_entity.id
_entity.type
_entity.pdbx_description
1 polymer ?
#
loop_
_entity_poly.entity_id
_entity_poly.type
_entity_poly.pdbx_seq_one_letter_code
_entity_poly.pdbx_strand_id
1 'polypeptide(L)'
;MTDDGAWADSTAEDVLVVGPWRVTLRGTELADVRHDGVAVLRGIRFVTRDQDWRTADDTVTRRTTDAAEAEAEADADATGEHRHARARARARIEVTSAFDGAEVLRTTLDLTIDDDTLHVDATATTTAPFRRNRIGLVVLHPPTLAGTPFTVRHPAAPATAHTFPLWIAPHQPATDVAGYAWTTGATDCTLDLTGDVFEMEDQRNWTDASFKTYSTPLAEPFPVALDAGAVVHQALTLRAVRRPGGAPSPAPDLAALDGPAPTSVVTPSPTLQLLAASAPAAARPDDAALPGGVPILVEPVLGDPDVTAVLASARRDARGAPLDVRFVTDDPALLRAAVDEVLASGPVVRIGAFDPSSHVTTTALQRALREAAAAHGGLDVVAGTRAHFTELNRTIDLFGDWDGPLTFSVTPQMHDRSRAQVTESIPMQRWVAMSASRLAAGRPLHVGPVTLRPRFNAVATSPRRAVTDASVEAGYGPQSVPDATDPQQHSAAAAAWFAAAVQALTVPGVASITLAEAWGPRGTPRRKGVGGAFRSRGSISA
;
A
#
# COMPACT_ATOMS: atom_id res chain seq x y z
N MET A 1 18.96 4.91 -2.62
CA MET A 1 18.69 6.33 -2.85
C MET A 1 18.16 6.51 -4.25
N THR A 2 16.85 6.61 -4.39
CA THR A 2 16.22 7.12 -5.60
C THR A 2 16.52 8.61 -5.67
N ASP A 3 17.05 9.07 -6.80
CA ASP A 3 17.29 10.50 -7.05
C ASP A 3 15.93 11.19 -7.16
N ASP A 4 15.62 12.10 -6.22
CA ASP A 4 14.34 12.81 -6.17
C ASP A 4 14.08 13.61 -7.46
N GLY A 5 15.15 13.97 -8.21
CA GLY A 5 15.07 14.62 -9.52
C GLY A 5 14.57 13.74 -10.67
N ALA A 6 14.29 12.45 -10.46
CA ALA A 6 13.85 11.54 -11.51
C ALA A 6 12.34 11.60 -11.80
N TRP A 7 11.55 12.20 -10.92
CA TRP A 7 10.10 12.36 -11.09
C TRP A 7 9.78 13.71 -11.76
N ALA A 8 9.02 13.71 -12.86
CA ALA A 8 8.84 14.86 -13.75
C ALA A 8 7.89 15.98 -13.24
N ASP A 9 7.38 15.86 -12.02
CA ASP A 9 6.43 16.80 -11.43
C ASP A 9 7.03 17.31 -10.09
N SER A 10 6.49 18.33 -9.42
CA SER A 10 6.92 18.75 -8.07
C SER A 10 5.71 19.21 -7.25
N THR A 11 5.42 18.54 -6.13
CA THR A 11 4.44 19.07 -5.17
C THR A 11 5.14 20.13 -4.34
N ALA A 12 4.61 21.35 -4.32
CA ALA A 12 5.15 22.40 -3.46
C ALA A 12 5.08 21.97 -1.99
N GLU A 13 6.19 22.12 -1.28
CA GLU A 13 6.32 21.84 0.15
C GLU A 13 6.64 23.14 0.87
N ASP A 14 5.79 23.52 1.82
CA ASP A 14 6.10 24.58 2.78
C ASP A 14 6.54 23.93 4.10
N VAL A 15 7.42 24.58 4.85
CA VAL A 15 7.87 24.05 6.15
C VAL A 15 7.53 25.06 7.23
N LEU A 16 6.72 24.62 8.20
CA LEU A 16 6.44 25.37 9.41
C LEU A 16 7.44 24.96 10.49
N VAL A 17 8.21 25.93 11.00
CA VAL A 17 9.16 25.74 12.10
C VAL A 17 8.78 26.70 13.23
N VAL A 18 8.44 26.16 14.39
CA VAL A 18 8.09 26.95 15.59
C VAL A 18 8.60 26.25 16.83
N GLY A 19 9.54 26.90 17.52
CA GLY A 19 10.22 26.30 18.67
C GLY A 19 10.82 24.94 18.30
N PRO A 20 10.50 23.85 19.04
CA PRO A 20 11.02 22.51 18.76
C PRO A 20 10.32 21.81 17.58
N TRP A 21 9.21 22.36 17.07
CA TRP A 21 8.40 21.74 16.03
C TRP A 21 8.91 22.05 14.62
N ARG A 22 8.88 21.02 13.77
CA ARG A 22 9.00 21.14 12.32
C ARG A 22 7.91 20.30 11.67
N VAL A 23 7.12 20.92 10.80
CA VAL A 23 6.03 20.26 10.05
C VAL A 23 6.15 20.64 8.58
N THR A 24 6.15 19.65 7.68
CA THR A 24 6.11 19.87 6.23
C THR A 24 4.65 19.89 5.77
N LEU A 25 4.23 20.92 5.03
CA LEU A 25 2.89 21.03 4.45
C LEU A 25 2.95 20.60 2.97
N ARG A 26 2.66 19.32 2.71
CA ARG A 26 2.70 18.70 1.38
C ARG A 26 1.28 18.46 0.86
N GLY A 27 0.81 19.33 -0.04
CA GLY A 27 -0.59 19.26 -0.49
C GLY A 27 -1.57 19.37 0.69
N THR A 28 -2.40 18.34 0.91
CA THR A 28 -3.33 18.25 2.04
C THR A 28 -2.75 17.58 3.29
N GLU A 29 -1.51 17.11 3.22
CA GLU A 29 -0.84 16.41 4.32
C GLU A 29 0.03 17.35 5.16
N LEU A 30 -0.09 17.21 6.49
CA LEU A 30 0.91 17.69 7.44
C LEU A 30 1.93 16.56 7.62
N ALA A 31 2.95 16.54 6.78
CA ALA A 31 3.95 15.50 6.66
C ALA A 31 5.16 15.76 7.58
N ASP A 32 5.96 14.71 7.81
CA ASP A 32 7.27 14.80 8.44
C ASP A 32 7.26 15.56 9.78
N VAL A 33 6.26 15.29 10.62
CA VAL A 33 6.03 15.98 11.90
C VAL A 33 7.13 15.59 12.88
N ARG A 34 7.97 16.57 13.24
CA ARG A 34 9.13 16.39 14.12
C ARG A 34 9.08 17.34 15.32
N HIS A 35 9.62 16.85 16.43
CA HIS A 35 9.88 17.61 17.65
C HIS A 35 11.34 17.41 18.08
N ASP A 36 12.12 18.47 18.24
CA ASP A 36 13.57 18.42 18.52
C ASP A 36 14.34 17.53 17.51
N GLY A 37 13.92 17.55 16.25
CA GLY A 37 14.50 16.73 15.17
C GLY A 37 14.07 15.25 15.19
N VAL A 38 13.36 14.79 16.22
CA VAL A 38 12.83 13.41 16.30
C VAL A 38 11.50 13.33 15.56
N ALA A 39 11.34 12.34 14.68
CA ALA A 39 10.06 12.05 14.03
C ALA A 39 9.05 11.53 15.05
N VAL A 40 7.99 12.31 15.29
CA VAL A 40 6.92 11.95 16.22
C VAL A 40 5.71 11.39 15.48
N LEU A 41 5.40 11.91 14.29
CA LEU A 41 4.45 11.33 13.34
C LEU A 41 5.02 11.38 11.93
N ARG A 42 4.65 10.41 11.08
CA ARG A 42 4.93 10.45 9.64
C ARG A 42 4.05 11.48 8.96
N GLY A 43 2.78 11.58 9.36
CA GLY A 43 1.90 12.61 8.85
C GLY A 43 0.49 12.61 9.44
N ILE A 44 -0.25 13.69 9.18
CA ILE A 44 -1.67 13.85 9.49
C ILE A 44 -2.39 14.24 8.20
N ARG A 45 -3.53 13.61 7.94
CA ARG A 45 -4.36 13.84 6.74
C ARG A 45 -5.83 13.89 7.11
N PHE A 46 -6.63 14.51 6.26
CA PHE A 46 -8.07 14.31 6.23
C PHE A 46 -8.41 13.52 4.96
N VAL A 47 -9.03 12.34 5.10
CA VAL A 47 -9.19 11.38 4.00
C VAL A 47 -10.66 11.12 3.74
N THR A 48 -11.06 11.19 2.47
CA THR A 48 -12.40 10.87 2.00
C THR A 48 -12.37 9.66 1.07
N ARG A 49 -13.19 8.64 1.37
CA ARG A 49 -13.35 7.44 0.54
C ARG A 49 -14.80 7.08 0.31
N ASP A 50 -15.13 6.79 -0.95
CA ASP A 50 -16.47 6.39 -1.37
C ASP A 50 -16.82 4.94 -0.99
N GLN A 51 -17.97 4.45 -1.45
CA GLN A 51 -18.44 3.09 -1.20
C GLN A 51 -17.53 1.98 -1.74
N ASP A 52 -16.68 2.30 -2.70
CA ASP A 52 -15.74 1.39 -3.32
C ASP A 52 -14.32 1.61 -2.79
N TRP A 53 -14.17 2.32 -1.67
CA TRP A 53 -12.86 2.67 -1.11
C TRP A 53 -11.96 3.50 -2.05
N ARG A 54 -12.51 4.11 -3.12
CA ARG A 54 -11.77 5.06 -3.94
C ARG A 54 -11.45 6.27 -3.07
N THR A 55 -10.21 6.75 -3.13
CA THR A 55 -9.80 7.98 -2.42
C THR A 55 -10.13 9.17 -3.31
N ALA A 56 -10.76 10.20 -2.75
CA ALA A 56 -11.12 11.40 -3.51
C ALA A 56 -9.86 12.14 -4.01
N ASP A 57 -10.00 12.84 -5.13
CA ASP A 57 -9.00 13.77 -5.61
C ASP A 57 -9.13 15.07 -4.82
N ASP A 58 -8.14 15.35 -3.98
CA ASP A 58 -8.12 16.54 -3.13
C ASP A 58 -7.37 17.70 -3.81
N THR A 59 -7.94 18.90 -3.74
CA THR A 59 -7.33 20.14 -4.22
C THR A 59 -7.28 21.15 -3.08
N VAL A 60 -6.08 21.63 -2.74
CA VAL A 60 -5.91 22.76 -1.82
C VAL A 60 -6.34 24.03 -2.53
N THR A 61 -7.42 24.67 -2.06
CA THR A 61 -7.94 25.91 -2.64
C THR A 61 -7.32 27.15 -2.00
N ARG A 62 -6.97 27.06 -0.70
CA ARG A 62 -6.33 28.13 0.04
C ARG A 62 -5.45 27.58 1.15
N ARG A 63 -4.32 28.25 1.37
CA ARG A 63 -3.44 28.03 2.51
C ARG A 63 -3.02 29.36 3.09
N THR A 64 -3.13 29.52 4.40
CA THR A 64 -2.59 30.68 5.13
C THR A 64 -1.76 30.21 6.30
N THR A 65 -0.64 30.87 6.55
CA THR A 65 0.30 30.54 7.63
C THR A 65 0.69 31.82 8.34
N ASP A 66 0.41 31.89 9.64
CA ASP A 66 0.79 32.99 10.52
C ASP A 66 1.71 32.43 11.60
N ALA A 67 3.01 32.70 11.50
CA ALA A 67 3.97 32.38 12.55
C ALA A 67 4.26 33.65 13.35
N ALA A 68 3.91 33.64 14.63
CA ALA A 68 4.30 34.70 15.55
C ALA A 68 5.57 34.22 16.27
N GLU A 69 6.70 34.86 15.98
CA GLU A 69 7.90 34.69 16.78
C GLU A 69 7.67 35.39 18.14
N ALA A 70 7.73 34.59 19.21
CA ALA A 70 8.06 35.00 20.57
C ALA A 70 7.65 36.43 20.96
N GLU A 71 6.37 36.68 21.27
CA GLU A 71 6.04 37.83 22.10
C GLU A 71 6.58 37.55 23.50
N ALA A 72 7.64 38.26 23.89
CA ALA A 72 8.02 38.36 25.28
C ALA A 72 6.87 39.09 26.00
N GLU A 73 5.98 38.35 26.66
CA GLU A 73 5.12 38.94 27.69
C GLU A 73 6.04 39.49 28.78
N ALA A 74 6.35 40.78 28.66
CA ALA A 74 7.07 41.54 29.67
C ALA A 74 6.13 41.80 30.85
N ASP A 75 5.81 40.75 31.61
CA ASP A 75 5.35 40.89 32.98
C ASP A 75 6.31 40.10 33.88
N ALA A 76 7.31 40.86 34.35
CA ALA A 76 8.18 40.43 35.42
C ALA A 76 7.32 40.21 36.67
N ASP A 77 7.00 38.96 36.97
CA ASP A 77 6.57 38.62 38.31
C ASP A 77 7.74 38.90 39.27
N ALA A 78 7.43 39.37 40.47
CA ALA A 78 8.39 39.86 41.47
C ALA A 78 9.36 38.77 42.01
N THR A 79 9.37 37.59 41.40
CA THR A 79 10.14 36.40 41.77
C THR A 79 11.37 36.16 40.87
N GLY A 80 11.54 36.90 39.77
CA GLY A 80 12.76 36.82 38.96
C GLY A 80 12.90 35.55 38.09
N GLU A 81 11.82 34.80 37.88
CA GLU A 81 11.82 33.69 36.91
C GLU A 81 11.57 34.22 35.50
N HIS A 82 12.54 34.03 34.60
CA HIS A 82 12.39 34.32 33.17
C HIS A 82 11.29 33.44 32.56
N ARG A 83 10.08 33.99 32.36
CA ARG A 83 9.05 33.36 31.52
C ARG A 83 9.64 33.20 30.11
N HIS A 84 9.78 31.96 29.65
CA HIS A 84 10.26 31.68 28.30
C HIS A 84 9.26 32.24 27.29
N ALA A 85 9.76 32.93 26.26
CA ALA A 85 8.90 33.46 25.21
C ALA A 85 8.16 32.31 24.52
N ARG A 86 6.83 32.40 24.40
CA ARG A 86 6.02 31.36 23.78
C ARG A 86 6.07 31.50 22.27
N ALA A 87 6.55 30.47 21.61
CA ALA A 87 6.54 30.41 20.15
C ALA A 87 5.20 29.85 19.68
N ARG A 88 4.51 30.55 18.78
CA ARG A 88 3.19 30.15 18.29
C ARG A 88 3.10 30.23 16.78
N ALA A 89 2.48 29.21 16.17
CA ALA A 89 2.04 29.30 14.78
C ALA A 89 0.61 28.87 14.61
N ARG A 90 -0.02 29.45 13.60
CA ARG A 90 -1.31 29.03 13.08
C ARG A 90 -1.19 28.79 11.59
N ALA A 91 -1.87 27.77 11.11
CA ALA A 91 -2.08 27.60 9.68
C ALA A 91 -3.51 27.16 9.41
N ARG A 92 -4.06 27.59 8.28
CA ARG A 92 -5.36 27.14 7.79
C ARG A 92 -5.19 26.58 6.39
N ILE A 93 -5.74 25.40 6.15
CA ILE A 93 -5.76 24.74 4.84
C ILE A 93 -7.22 24.48 4.46
N GLU A 94 -7.65 25.03 3.33
CA GLU A 94 -8.96 24.80 2.75
C GLU A 94 -8.80 23.86 1.54
N VAL A 95 -9.64 22.83 1.49
CA VAL A 95 -9.55 21.72 0.53
C VAL A 95 -10.91 21.43 -0.07
N THR A 96 -10.95 21.16 -1.37
CA THR A 96 -12.09 20.51 -2.03
C THR A 96 -11.73 19.07 -2.38
N SER A 97 -12.66 18.14 -2.19
CA SER A 97 -12.49 16.73 -2.57
C SER A 97 -13.50 16.38 -3.66
N ALA A 98 -13.06 15.66 -4.69
CA ALA A 98 -13.89 15.28 -5.82
C ALA A 98 -13.77 13.78 -6.18
N PHE A 99 -14.85 13.24 -6.75
CA PHE A 99 -14.83 11.97 -7.48
C PHE A 99 -15.23 12.22 -8.92
N ASP A 100 -14.44 11.72 -9.86
CA ASP A 100 -14.73 11.84 -11.31
C ASP A 100 -14.97 13.32 -11.74
N GLY A 101 -14.27 14.25 -11.09
CA GLY A 101 -14.37 15.70 -11.31
C GLY A 101 -15.56 16.39 -10.63
N ALA A 102 -16.44 15.66 -9.92
CA ALA A 102 -17.54 16.23 -9.16
C ALA A 102 -17.16 16.47 -7.70
N GLU A 103 -17.22 17.73 -7.24
CA GLU A 103 -16.97 18.12 -5.85
C GLU A 103 -18.02 17.51 -4.90
N VAL A 104 -17.56 16.76 -3.91
CA VAL A 104 -18.41 16.10 -2.90
C VAL A 104 -18.18 16.62 -1.48
N LEU A 105 -17.06 17.30 -1.23
CA LEU A 105 -16.68 17.75 0.10
C LEU A 105 -15.85 19.04 0.06
N ARG A 106 -16.08 19.90 1.05
CA ARG A 106 -15.18 21.00 1.42
C ARG A 106 -14.68 20.79 2.82
N THR A 107 -13.37 20.92 3.02
CA THR A 107 -12.71 20.69 4.32
C THR A 107 -11.86 21.89 4.69
N THR A 108 -11.93 22.29 5.95
CA THR A 108 -11.02 23.25 6.57
C THR A 108 -10.23 22.54 7.65
N LEU A 109 -8.90 22.67 7.59
CA LEU A 109 -7.97 22.22 8.62
C LEU A 109 -7.34 23.44 9.28
N ASP A 110 -7.59 23.62 10.57
CA ASP A 110 -7.00 24.66 11.41
C ASP A 110 -5.92 24.05 12.30
N LEU A 111 -4.68 24.45 12.03
CA LEU A 111 -3.47 24.06 12.74
C LEU A 111 -3.11 25.11 13.78
N THR A 112 -2.81 24.71 15.01
CA THR A 112 -2.17 25.57 16.01
C THR A 112 -0.98 24.84 16.65
N ILE A 113 0.15 25.52 16.72
CA ILE A 113 1.35 25.08 17.45
C ILE A 113 1.57 26.05 18.61
N ASP A 114 1.67 25.53 19.82
CA ASP A 114 1.95 26.28 21.04
C ASP A 114 2.82 25.44 21.97
N ASP A 115 4.02 25.94 22.28
CA ASP A 115 5.01 25.28 23.14
C ASP A 115 5.25 23.80 22.70
N ASP A 116 4.87 22.85 23.55
CA ASP A 116 5.02 21.40 23.35
C ASP A 116 3.84 20.76 22.59
N THR A 117 2.92 21.54 22.02
CA THR A 117 1.62 21.05 21.54
C THR A 117 1.35 21.43 20.08
N LEU A 118 0.94 20.42 19.30
CA LEU A 118 0.41 20.53 17.96
C LEU A 118 -1.08 20.14 17.98
N HIS A 119 -1.95 21.07 17.64
CA HIS A 119 -3.39 20.86 17.56
C HIS A 119 -3.87 20.99 16.11
N VAL A 120 -4.73 20.06 15.68
CA VAL A 120 -5.41 20.12 14.37
C VAL A 120 -6.91 20.00 14.61
N ASP A 121 -7.66 21.00 14.18
CA ASP A 121 -9.13 20.98 14.12
C ASP A 121 -9.57 20.85 12.65
N ALA A 122 -10.44 19.89 12.37
CA ALA A 122 -10.90 19.59 11.03
C ALA A 122 -12.43 19.66 10.97
N THR A 123 -12.94 20.51 10.09
CA THR A 123 -14.36 20.59 9.76
C THR A 123 -14.56 20.32 8.28
N ALA A 124 -15.43 19.37 7.94
CA ALA A 124 -15.77 19.06 6.57
C ALA A 124 -17.28 19.09 6.35
N THR A 125 -17.72 19.65 5.22
CA THR A 125 -19.12 19.75 4.83
C THR A 125 -19.33 19.13 3.46
N THR A 126 -20.27 18.19 3.34
CA THR A 126 -20.62 17.57 2.07
C THR A 126 -21.33 18.56 1.15
N THR A 127 -20.93 18.60 -0.12
CA THR A 127 -21.50 19.50 -1.13
C THR A 127 -22.53 18.81 -2.02
N ALA A 128 -22.48 17.49 -2.08
CA ALA A 128 -23.39 16.63 -2.82
C ALA A 128 -23.63 15.33 -2.02
N PRO A 129 -24.77 14.66 -2.23
CA PRO A 129 -25.00 13.36 -1.61
C PRO A 129 -24.07 12.30 -2.21
N PHE A 130 -23.46 11.48 -1.37
CA PHE A 130 -22.66 10.33 -1.78
C PHE A 130 -22.60 9.27 -0.67
N ARG A 131 -22.10 8.08 -0.98
CA ARG A 131 -21.88 7.01 0.00
C ARG A 131 -20.41 6.95 0.36
N ARG A 132 -20.09 6.86 1.66
CA ARG A 132 -18.73 6.79 2.16
C ARG A 132 -18.42 5.47 2.85
N ASN A 133 -17.17 5.02 2.72
CA ASN A 133 -16.56 4.08 3.65
C ASN A 133 -15.66 4.80 4.66
N ARG A 134 -15.13 5.99 4.30
CA ARG A 134 -14.29 6.80 5.21
C ARG A 134 -14.45 8.28 4.95
N ILE A 135 -14.52 9.07 6.01
CA ILE A 135 -14.34 10.52 6.00
C ILE A 135 -13.78 10.89 7.36
N GLY A 136 -12.67 11.62 7.42
CA GLY A 136 -12.10 12.03 8.70
C GLY A 136 -10.59 12.11 8.73
N LEU A 137 -10.08 12.52 9.89
CA LEU A 137 -8.67 12.57 10.23
C LEU A 137 -8.06 11.17 10.24
N VAL A 138 -6.85 11.11 9.71
CA VAL A 138 -5.97 9.96 9.73
C VAL A 138 -4.62 10.40 10.26
N VAL A 139 -4.09 9.63 11.21
CA VAL A 139 -2.78 9.88 11.83
C VAL A 139 -1.84 8.75 11.47
N LEU A 140 -0.70 9.08 10.87
CA LEU A 140 0.30 8.14 10.40
C LEU A 140 1.48 8.13 11.38
N HIS A 141 1.61 7.06 12.14
CA HIS A 141 2.74 6.83 13.03
C HIS A 141 3.89 6.18 12.23
N PRO A 142 5.16 6.57 12.42
CA PRO A 142 6.26 6.07 11.61
C PRO A 142 6.52 4.57 11.87
N PRO A 143 6.98 3.80 10.85
CA PRO A 143 7.19 2.37 10.96
C PRO A 143 8.39 2.02 11.86
N THR A 144 9.24 3.01 12.16
CA THR A 144 10.34 2.91 13.13
C THR A 144 9.84 2.67 14.55
N LEU A 145 8.54 2.83 14.82
CA LEU A 145 7.94 2.49 16.11
C LEU A 145 7.69 1.00 16.32
N ALA A 146 7.89 0.14 15.31
CA ALA A 146 7.76 -1.31 15.47
C ALA A 146 8.47 -1.80 16.75
N GLY A 147 7.88 -2.73 17.49
CA GLY A 147 8.42 -3.21 18.77
C GLY A 147 8.40 -2.21 19.94
N THR A 148 7.99 -0.95 19.74
CA THR A 148 7.93 0.06 20.80
C THR A 148 6.65 -0.12 21.62
N PRO A 149 6.72 -0.09 22.97
CA PRO A 149 5.54 -0.08 23.81
C PRO A 149 4.72 1.20 23.64
N PHE A 150 3.40 1.07 23.72
CA PHE A 150 2.50 2.21 23.77
C PHE A 150 1.29 1.90 24.65
N THR A 151 0.60 2.95 25.10
CA THR A 151 -0.65 2.84 25.87
C THR A 151 -1.79 3.37 25.02
N VAL A 152 -2.90 2.64 24.96
CA VAL A 152 -4.15 3.08 24.35
C VAL A 152 -5.05 3.64 25.44
N ARG A 153 -5.56 4.85 25.23
CA ARG A 153 -6.64 5.43 26.03
C ARG A 153 -7.95 5.15 25.31
N HIS A 154 -8.92 4.63 26.04
CA HIS A 154 -10.25 4.29 25.53
C HIS A 154 -11.28 5.34 25.95
N PRO A 155 -12.36 5.57 25.19
CA PRO A 155 -13.42 6.51 25.54
C PRO A 155 -14.10 6.20 26.88
N ALA A 156 -14.31 4.91 27.19
CA ALA A 156 -15.11 4.47 28.34
C ALA A 156 -14.48 3.33 29.16
N ALA A 157 -13.21 2.98 28.89
CA ALA A 157 -12.50 1.88 29.56
C ALA A 157 -11.12 2.31 30.10
N PRO A 158 -10.56 1.60 31.11
CA PRO A 158 -9.20 1.85 31.56
C PRO A 158 -8.19 1.70 30.43
N ALA A 159 -7.13 2.52 30.47
CA ALA A 159 -6.08 2.46 29.46
C ALA A 159 -5.41 1.08 29.41
N THR A 160 -5.08 0.61 28.21
CA THR A 160 -4.46 -0.70 27.98
C THR A 160 -3.05 -0.55 27.42
N ALA A 161 -2.14 -1.43 27.84
CA ALA A 161 -0.76 -1.46 27.35
C ALA A 161 -0.62 -2.38 26.14
N HIS A 162 0.07 -1.91 25.12
CA HIS A 162 0.27 -2.57 23.83
C HIS A 162 1.72 -2.41 23.35
N THR A 163 2.03 -3.03 22.23
CA THR A 163 3.31 -2.86 21.54
C THR A 163 3.05 -2.75 20.06
N PHE A 164 3.65 -1.75 19.40
CA PHE A 164 3.57 -1.62 17.95
C PHE A 164 4.10 -2.93 17.33
N PRO A 165 3.35 -3.60 16.44
CA PRO A 165 3.75 -4.91 15.95
C PRO A 165 5.15 -4.89 15.30
N LEU A 166 6.04 -5.79 15.73
CA LEU A 166 7.33 -5.98 15.05
C LEU A 166 7.09 -6.61 13.66
N TRP A 167 6.35 -7.71 13.65
CA TRP A 167 5.87 -8.34 12.42
C TRP A 167 4.51 -7.78 12.05
N ILE A 168 4.24 -7.71 10.75
CA ILE A 168 3.05 -7.05 10.23
C ILE A 168 1.79 -7.75 10.75
N ALA A 169 0.97 -7.02 11.52
CA ALA A 169 -0.24 -7.57 12.12
C ALA A 169 -1.37 -7.65 11.09
N PRO A 170 -2.11 -8.77 10.96
CA PRO A 170 -3.19 -8.90 9.97
C PRO A 170 -4.43 -8.04 10.30
N HIS A 171 -4.65 -7.76 11.58
CA HIS A 171 -5.79 -7.04 12.13
C HIS A 171 -5.34 -5.83 12.96
N GLN A 172 -6.31 -5.06 13.44
CA GLN A 172 -6.09 -3.81 14.15
C GLN A 172 -5.19 -4.01 15.38
N PRO A 173 -4.01 -3.36 15.46
CA PRO A 173 -3.17 -3.42 16.67
C PRO A 173 -3.82 -2.71 17.87
N ALA A 174 -4.76 -1.80 17.64
CA ALA A 174 -5.52 -1.12 18.67
C ALA A 174 -6.93 -0.79 18.16
N THR A 175 -7.93 -0.96 19.02
CA THR A 175 -9.35 -0.68 18.76
C THR A 175 -9.93 0.18 19.88
N ASP A 176 -11.08 0.80 19.63
CA ASP A 176 -11.79 1.66 20.60
C ASP A 176 -10.87 2.76 21.18
N VAL A 177 -10.30 3.57 20.30
CA VAL A 177 -9.25 4.53 20.63
C VAL A 177 -9.81 5.93 20.80
N ALA A 178 -9.49 6.56 21.94
CA ALA A 178 -9.59 8.00 22.20
C ALA A 178 -8.22 8.69 22.20
N GLY A 179 -7.13 7.94 22.30
CA GLY A 179 -5.78 8.50 22.22
C GLY A 179 -4.68 7.50 22.55
N TYR A 180 -3.43 7.95 22.48
CA TYR A 180 -2.26 7.13 22.79
C TYR A 180 -1.24 7.87 23.67
N ALA A 181 -0.38 7.10 24.33
CA ALA A 181 0.89 7.57 24.87
C ALA A 181 2.02 6.62 24.44
N TRP A 182 3.13 7.17 23.95
CA TRP A 182 4.32 6.38 23.57
C TRP A 182 5.57 7.23 23.70
N THR A 183 6.73 6.59 23.59
CA THR A 183 8.02 7.27 23.62
C THR A 183 8.81 6.93 22.36
N THR A 184 9.37 7.95 21.70
CA THR A 184 10.27 7.79 20.54
C THR A 184 11.58 8.51 20.82
N GLY A 185 12.70 7.79 20.74
CA GLY A 185 13.99 8.32 21.18
C GLY A 185 13.94 8.84 22.62
N ALA A 186 14.22 10.12 22.81
CA ALA A 186 14.14 10.80 24.10
C ALA A 186 12.87 11.66 24.27
N THR A 187 11.86 11.47 23.41
CA THR A 187 10.64 12.29 23.39
C THR A 187 9.44 11.45 23.82
N ASP A 188 8.72 11.90 24.85
CA ASP A 188 7.42 11.37 25.24
C ASP A 188 6.32 12.05 24.44
N CYS A 189 5.44 11.26 23.85
CA CYS A 189 4.35 11.71 23.02
C CYS A 189 3.01 11.28 23.63
N THR A 190 2.03 12.20 23.64
CA THR A 190 0.62 11.88 23.89
C THR A 190 -0.25 12.40 22.77
N LEU A 191 -1.15 11.58 22.26
CA LEU A 191 -2.11 11.95 21.22
C LEU A 191 -3.52 11.82 21.77
N ASP A 192 -4.30 12.89 21.77
CA ASP A 192 -5.73 12.91 22.08
C ASP A 192 -6.52 13.08 20.78
N LEU A 193 -7.61 12.31 20.61
CA LEU A 193 -8.45 12.25 19.42
C LEU A 193 -9.91 12.51 19.81
N THR A 194 -10.61 13.34 19.05
CA THR A 194 -12.01 13.69 19.30
C THR A 194 -12.83 13.72 18.03
N GLY A 195 -14.15 13.53 18.15
CA GLY A 195 -15.12 13.63 17.07
C GLY A 195 -15.56 12.28 16.47
N ASP A 196 -14.89 11.18 16.83
CA ASP A 196 -15.29 9.80 16.50
C ASP A 196 -14.50 8.81 17.37
N VAL A 197 -14.83 7.52 17.28
CA VAL A 197 -13.99 6.43 17.80
C VAL A 197 -12.97 6.04 16.74
N PHE A 198 -11.71 5.90 17.14
CA PHE A 198 -10.62 5.56 16.24
C PHE A 198 -10.16 4.11 16.44
N GLU A 199 -9.42 3.59 15.47
CA GLU A 199 -8.66 2.35 15.58
C GLU A 199 -7.36 2.45 14.77
N MET A 200 -6.43 1.53 15.01
CA MET A 200 -5.15 1.46 14.33
C MET A 200 -5.14 0.31 13.34
N GLU A 201 -4.65 0.53 12.12
CA GLU A 201 -4.24 -0.52 11.17
C GLU A 201 -2.72 -0.51 11.03
N ASP A 202 -2.14 -1.70 10.95
CA ASP A 202 -0.78 -1.88 10.46
C ASP A 202 -0.77 -1.71 8.93
N GLN A 203 -0.59 -0.46 8.47
CA GLN A 203 -0.71 -0.10 7.06
C GLN A 203 0.41 -0.69 6.20
N ARG A 204 1.47 -1.22 6.84
CA ARG A 204 2.54 -1.96 6.18
C ARG A 204 2.04 -3.21 5.45
N ASN A 205 0.86 -3.75 5.83
CA ASN A 205 0.20 -4.82 5.04
C ASN A 205 0.01 -4.44 3.56
N TRP A 206 -0.18 -3.15 3.29
CA TRP A 206 -0.37 -2.58 1.96
C TRP A 206 0.91 -1.99 1.39
N THR A 207 2.05 -2.24 2.02
CA THR A 207 3.36 -1.59 1.78
C THR A 207 3.43 -0.10 2.09
N ASP A 208 2.45 0.43 2.83
CA ASP A 208 2.50 1.82 3.30
C ASP A 208 3.40 1.91 4.53
N ALA A 209 4.25 2.93 4.56
CA ALA A 209 5.24 3.12 5.63
C ALA A 209 4.62 3.78 6.87
N SER A 210 3.60 3.16 7.47
CA SER A 210 3.01 3.66 8.71
C SER A 210 2.23 2.62 9.51
N PHE A 211 2.01 2.93 10.79
CA PHE A 211 0.82 2.49 11.50
C PHE A 211 -0.22 3.60 11.41
N LYS A 212 -1.40 3.29 10.86
CA LYS A 212 -2.43 4.27 10.54
C LYS A 212 -3.53 4.24 11.58
N THR A 213 -3.71 5.33 12.30
CA THR A 213 -4.91 5.55 13.11
C THR A 213 -5.97 6.25 12.27
N TYR A 214 -7.20 5.75 12.28
CA TYR A 214 -8.31 6.29 11.50
C TYR A 214 -9.64 6.10 12.21
N SER A 215 -10.65 6.82 11.73
CA SER A 215 -12.06 6.53 11.97
C SER A 215 -12.79 6.39 10.62
N THR A 216 -14.03 5.93 10.57
CA THR A 216 -14.79 5.23 11.62
C THR A 216 -14.33 3.75 11.68
N PRO A 217 -14.44 3.01 12.81
CA PRO A 217 -13.93 1.64 12.92
C PRO A 217 -14.52 0.69 11.87
N LEU A 218 -13.74 -0.30 11.41
CA LEU A 218 -14.17 -1.24 10.36
C LEU A 218 -15.31 -2.18 10.79
N ALA A 219 -15.56 -2.30 12.09
CA ALA A 219 -16.71 -3.06 12.60
C ALA A 219 -18.04 -2.33 12.39
N GLU A 220 -18.03 -1.01 12.16
CA GLU A 220 -19.24 -0.24 11.91
C GLU A 220 -19.80 -0.50 10.50
N PRO A 221 -21.13 -0.39 10.28
CA PRO A 221 -21.72 -0.60 8.97
C PRO A 221 -21.17 0.36 7.92
N PHE A 222 -20.78 -0.17 6.77
CA PHE A 222 -20.40 0.61 5.60
C PHE A 222 -20.87 -0.08 4.30
N PRO A 223 -21.09 0.67 3.21
CA PRO A 223 -20.98 2.13 3.09
C PRO A 223 -22.18 2.89 3.69
N VAL A 224 -21.91 4.08 4.24
CA VAL A 224 -22.90 4.99 4.85
C VAL A 224 -23.28 6.09 3.86
N ALA A 225 -24.57 6.38 3.69
CA ALA A 225 -25.04 7.50 2.88
C ALA A 225 -24.90 8.83 3.64
N LEU A 226 -24.44 9.87 2.94
CA LEU A 226 -24.41 11.25 3.43
C LEU A 226 -25.24 12.13 2.51
N ASP A 227 -26.09 12.95 3.08
CA ASP A 227 -26.80 14.02 2.37
C ASP A 227 -25.88 15.22 2.13
N ALA A 228 -26.25 16.12 1.21
CA ALA A 228 -25.58 17.41 1.08
C ALA A 228 -25.80 18.28 2.33
N GLY A 229 -24.75 18.97 2.78
CA GLY A 229 -24.76 19.78 3.99
C GLY A 229 -24.48 19.01 5.29
N ALA A 230 -24.22 17.70 5.22
CA ALA A 230 -23.75 16.93 6.37
C ALA A 230 -22.37 17.44 6.81
N VAL A 231 -22.20 17.63 8.13
CA VAL A 231 -20.96 18.16 8.73
C VAL A 231 -20.25 17.07 9.50
N VAL A 232 -18.95 16.94 9.28
CA VAL A 232 -18.04 16.08 10.03
C VAL A 232 -17.03 16.99 10.74
N HIS A 233 -16.94 16.84 12.06
CA HIS A 233 -15.99 17.57 12.88
C HIS A 233 -15.13 16.59 13.68
N GLN A 234 -13.81 16.74 13.57
CA GLN A 234 -12.84 15.95 14.31
C GLN A 234 -11.64 16.80 14.67
N ALA A 235 -10.97 16.46 15.75
CA ALA A 235 -9.74 17.15 16.13
C ALA A 235 -8.74 16.17 16.73
N LEU A 236 -7.47 16.57 16.70
CA LEU A 236 -6.42 15.89 17.43
C LEU A 236 -5.52 16.89 18.16
N THR A 237 -4.93 16.43 19.26
CA THR A 237 -3.91 17.17 20.00
C THR A 237 -2.73 16.24 20.26
N LEU A 238 -1.59 16.56 19.67
CA LEU A 238 -0.32 15.88 19.91
C LEU A 238 0.54 16.74 20.83
N ARG A 239 0.90 16.19 21.98
CA ARG A 239 1.91 16.77 22.88
C ARG A 239 3.20 15.98 22.75
N ALA A 240 4.34 16.66 22.65
CA ALA A 240 5.66 16.06 22.60
C ALA A 240 6.59 16.76 23.59
N VAL A 241 7.24 16.00 24.48
CA VAL A 241 8.12 16.56 25.52
C VAL A 241 9.42 15.77 25.57
N ARG A 242 10.54 16.49 25.60
CA ARG A 242 11.85 15.86 25.81
C ARG A 242 11.99 15.34 27.24
N ARG A 243 12.32 14.06 27.40
CA ARG A 243 12.66 13.47 28.69
C ARG A 243 14.03 13.95 29.19
N PRO A 244 14.13 14.54 30.39
CA PRO A 244 15.41 14.87 31.00
C PRO A 244 16.25 13.60 31.24
N GLY A 245 17.49 13.57 30.74
CA GLY A 245 18.41 12.45 30.96
C GLY A 245 18.04 11.13 30.29
N GLY A 246 17.02 11.12 29.41
CA GLY A 246 16.58 9.91 28.72
C GLY A 246 17.61 9.43 27.70
N ALA A 247 18.06 8.18 27.83
CA ALA A 247 18.71 7.49 26.72
C ALA A 247 17.69 7.33 25.57
N PRO A 248 18.13 7.41 24.30
CA PRO A 248 17.25 7.15 23.17
C PRO A 248 16.60 5.78 23.34
N SER A 249 15.27 5.69 23.23
CA SER A 249 14.60 4.41 23.04
C SER A 249 15.26 3.72 21.85
N PRO A 250 15.66 2.44 21.94
CA PRO A 250 16.18 1.72 20.79
C PRO A 250 15.05 1.60 19.78
N ALA A 251 15.00 2.52 18.81
CA ALA A 251 14.22 2.28 17.61
C ALA A 251 14.80 1.00 16.99
N PRO A 252 13.98 0.02 16.59
CA PRO A 252 14.48 -1.03 15.73
C PRO A 252 15.18 -0.37 14.57
N ASP A 253 16.40 -0.81 14.35
CA ASP A 253 17.17 -0.35 13.22
C ASP A 253 16.46 -0.85 11.96
N LEU A 254 15.62 -0.01 11.36
CA LEU A 254 15.07 -0.31 10.04
C LEU A 254 16.20 -0.44 9.03
N ALA A 255 17.38 0.15 9.29
CA ALA A 255 18.56 -0.10 8.47
C ALA A 255 19.08 -1.54 8.60
N ALA A 256 18.71 -2.30 9.65
CA ALA A 256 18.94 -3.75 9.69
C ALA A 256 18.05 -4.50 8.70
N LEU A 257 16.90 -3.93 8.30
CA LEU A 257 16.14 -4.40 7.16
C LEU A 257 16.74 -3.90 5.84
N ASP A 258 17.33 -2.71 5.79
CA ASP A 258 18.08 -2.23 4.61
C ASP A 258 19.43 -2.94 4.42
N GLY A 259 19.87 -3.72 5.41
CA GLY A 259 21.10 -4.50 5.36
C GLY A 259 21.09 -5.54 4.22
N PRO A 260 22.26 -5.86 3.64
CA PRO A 260 22.35 -6.91 2.63
C PRO A 260 21.72 -8.19 3.18
N ALA A 261 21.01 -8.93 2.32
CA ALA A 261 20.48 -10.25 2.71
C ALA A 261 21.62 -11.06 3.38
N PRO A 262 21.37 -11.76 4.50
CA PRO A 262 22.40 -12.49 5.21
C PRO A 262 23.18 -13.37 4.22
N THR A 263 24.47 -13.08 4.07
CA THR A 263 25.37 -13.66 3.06
C THR A 263 25.71 -15.12 3.34
N SER A 264 25.06 -15.77 4.30
CA SER A 264 25.37 -17.13 4.74
C SER A 264 24.45 -18.21 4.16
N VAL A 265 23.38 -17.87 3.43
CA VAL A 265 22.58 -18.84 2.67
C VAL A 265 22.59 -18.43 1.21
N VAL A 266 23.24 -19.24 0.37
CA VAL A 266 23.15 -19.09 -1.09
C VAL A 266 21.75 -19.52 -1.52
N THR A 267 20.76 -18.63 -1.37
CA THR A 267 19.46 -18.80 -2.00
C THR A 267 19.59 -18.40 -3.47
N PRO A 268 19.11 -19.22 -4.43
CA PRO A 268 19.10 -18.81 -5.82
C PRO A 268 18.29 -17.52 -5.97
N SER A 269 18.73 -16.64 -6.87
CA SER A 269 17.97 -15.41 -7.15
C SER A 269 16.55 -15.75 -7.64
N PRO A 270 15.52 -15.00 -7.24
CA PRO A 270 14.16 -15.24 -7.70
C PRO A 270 14.07 -15.22 -9.23
N THR A 271 13.25 -16.12 -9.79
CA THR A 271 12.94 -16.06 -11.22
C THR A 271 12.09 -14.82 -11.50
N LEU A 272 12.51 -13.99 -12.45
CA LEU A 272 11.70 -12.84 -12.89
C LEU A 272 10.69 -13.27 -13.97
N GLN A 273 9.47 -12.76 -13.85
CA GLN A 273 8.38 -12.95 -14.79
C GLN A 273 7.75 -11.59 -15.14
N LEU A 274 6.92 -11.55 -16.19
CA LEU A 274 6.12 -10.37 -16.55
C LEU A 274 4.63 -10.70 -16.49
N LEU A 275 3.79 -9.72 -16.18
CA LEU A 275 2.35 -9.87 -16.26
C LEU A 275 1.87 -9.81 -17.72
N ALA A 276 0.85 -10.58 -18.08
CA ALA A 276 0.20 -10.50 -19.38
C ALA A 276 -0.33 -9.09 -19.62
N ALA A 277 -0.07 -8.54 -20.80
CA ALA A 277 -0.54 -7.21 -21.14
C ALA A 277 -2.04 -7.21 -21.35
N SER A 278 -2.68 -6.16 -20.86
CA SER A 278 -4.14 -6.01 -20.89
C SER A 278 -4.62 -4.90 -21.82
N ALA A 279 -3.69 -4.12 -22.38
CA ALA A 279 -3.97 -3.05 -23.33
C ALA A 279 -4.58 -3.56 -24.65
N PRO A 280 -5.26 -2.69 -25.43
CA PRO A 280 -5.86 -3.04 -26.72
C PRO A 280 -4.88 -3.75 -27.67
N ALA A 281 -5.35 -4.76 -28.39
CA ALA A 281 -4.51 -5.57 -29.27
C ALA A 281 -3.78 -4.73 -30.34
N ALA A 282 -4.44 -3.68 -30.84
CA ALA A 282 -3.85 -2.74 -31.80
C ALA A 282 -2.62 -1.97 -31.27
N ALA A 283 -2.45 -1.86 -29.95
CA ALA A 283 -1.29 -1.22 -29.32
C ALA A 283 -0.12 -2.19 -29.09
N ARG A 284 -0.29 -3.48 -29.43
CA ARG A 284 0.75 -4.49 -29.23
C ARG A 284 1.97 -4.17 -30.11
N PRO A 285 3.18 -4.09 -29.54
CA PRO A 285 4.40 -3.95 -30.32
C PRO A 285 4.70 -5.19 -31.17
N ASP A 286 5.54 -5.02 -32.19
CA ASP A 286 6.14 -6.14 -32.90
C ASP A 286 6.94 -7.04 -31.93
N ASP A 287 7.02 -8.33 -32.26
CA ASP A 287 7.71 -9.32 -31.42
C ASP A 287 9.15 -8.87 -31.09
N ALA A 288 9.90 -8.32 -32.04
CA ALA A 288 11.27 -7.87 -31.82
C ALA A 288 11.42 -6.81 -30.68
N ALA A 289 10.35 -6.10 -30.33
CA ALA A 289 10.34 -5.09 -29.27
C ALA A 289 9.93 -5.63 -27.89
N LEU A 290 9.47 -6.89 -27.81
CA LEU A 290 9.07 -7.53 -26.56
C LEU A 290 10.25 -8.30 -25.91
N PRO A 291 10.29 -8.45 -24.58
CA PRO A 291 11.25 -9.32 -23.89
C PRO A 291 11.00 -10.80 -24.23
N GLY A 292 12.01 -11.52 -24.71
CA GLY A 292 11.90 -12.94 -25.11
C GLY A 292 12.34 -13.88 -24.00
N GLY A 293 11.77 -15.09 -23.94
CA GLY A 293 12.21 -16.14 -23.00
C GLY A 293 11.88 -15.86 -21.52
N VAL A 294 11.00 -14.90 -21.24
CA VAL A 294 10.54 -14.58 -19.88
C VAL A 294 9.14 -15.16 -19.69
N PRO A 295 8.87 -15.93 -18.62
CA PRO A 295 7.54 -16.45 -18.36
C PRO A 295 6.53 -15.31 -18.18
N ILE A 296 5.30 -15.54 -18.68
CA ILE A 296 4.20 -14.57 -18.57
C ILE A 296 3.20 -15.10 -17.55
N LEU A 297 2.91 -14.30 -16.52
CA LEU A 297 1.80 -14.55 -15.62
C LEU A 297 0.52 -14.06 -16.27
N VAL A 298 -0.53 -14.87 -16.28
CA VAL A 298 -1.87 -14.47 -16.75
C VAL A 298 -2.92 -14.84 -15.73
N GLU A 299 -3.90 -13.96 -15.51
CA GLU A 299 -5.02 -14.18 -14.57
C GLU A 299 -6.37 -14.27 -15.31
N PRO A 300 -6.63 -15.36 -16.05
CA PRO A 300 -7.87 -15.53 -16.79
C PRO A 300 -9.05 -15.75 -15.84
N VAL A 301 -10.20 -15.14 -16.15
CA VAL A 301 -11.42 -15.31 -15.37
C VAL A 301 -12.29 -16.33 -16.07
N LEU A 302 -12.57 -17.43 -15.39
CA LEU A 302 -13.40 -18.48 -15.96
C LEU A 302 -14.87 -18.04 -15.95
N GLY A 303 -15.57 -18.31 -17.05
CA GLY A 303 -16.95 -17.88 -17.26
C GLY A 303 -17.09 -16.55 -18.00
N ASP A 304 -16.04 -15.71 -18.04
CA ASP A 304 -16.02 -14.54 -18.92
C ASP A 304 -15.87 -14.98 -20.39
N PRO A 305 -16.57 -14.33 -21.35
CA PRO A 305 -16.55 -14.73 -22.75
C PRO A 305 -15.19 -14.56 -23.44
N ASP A 306 -14.28 -13.76 -22.89
CA ASP A 306 -12.94 -13.48 -23.43
C ASP A 306 -11.84 -14.43 -22.94
N VAL A 307 -12.15 -15.39 -22.06
CA VAL A 307 -11.15 -16.27 -21.39
C VAL A 307 -10.18 -16.93 -22.38
N THR A 308 -10.69 -17.45 -23.49
CA THR A 308 -9.88 -18.10 -24.53
C THR A 308 -8.97 -17.09 -25.25
N ALA A 309 -9.49 -15.89 -25.55
CA ALA A 309 -8.74 -14.84 -26.21
C ALA A 309 -7.63 -14.27 -25.30
N VAL A 310 -7.90 -14.15 -23.99
CA VAL A 310 -6.93 -13.74 -22.97
C VAL A 310 -5.75 -14.74 -22.91
N LEU A 311 -6.05 -16.03 -22.80
CA LEU A 311 -5.02 -17.08 -22.79
C LEU A 311 -4.21 -17.11 -24.08
N ALA A 312 -4.87 -17.01 -25.24
CA ALA A 312 -4.19 -16.96 -26.54
C ALA A 312 -3.28 -15.72 -26.68
N SER A 313 -3.74 -14.56 -26.20
CA SER A 313 -2.96 -13.32 -26.18
C SER A 313 -1.70 -13.47 -25.32
N ALA A 314 -1.83 -14.02 -24.10
CA ALA A 314 -0.70 -14.27 -23.21
C ALA A 314 0.30 -15.26 -23.82
N ARG A 315 -0.18 -16.32 -24.50
CA ARG A 315 0.69 -17.27 -25.21
C ARG A 315 1.48 -16.64 -26.34
N ARG A 316 0.81 -15.81 -27.14
CA ARG A 316 1.46 -15.04 -28.21
C ARG A 316 2.56 -14.13 -27.65
N ASP A 317 2.34 -13.54 -26.48
CA ASP A 317 3.32 -12.65 -25.85
C ASP A 317 4.48 -13.42 -25.19
N ALA A 318 4.21 -14.61 -24.67
CA ALA A 318 5.23 -15.49 -24.08
C ALA A 318 6.22 -16.06 -25.10
N ARG A 319 5.82 -16.19 -26.38
CA ARG A 319 6.68 -16.62 -27.51
C ARG A 319 7.48 -17.88 -27.21
N GLY A 320 6.78 -18.91 -26.75
CA GLY A 320 7.35 -20.21 -26.40
C GLY A 320 7.88 -20.31 -24.97
N ALA A 321 7.99 -19.21 -24.22
CA ALA A 321 8.19 -19.26 -22.78
C ALA A 321 6.93 -19.83 -22.08
N PRO A 322 7.08 -20.43 -20.88
CA PRO A 322 5.94 -20.96 -20.15
C PRO A 322 5.02 -19.85 -19.61
N LEU A 323 3.74 -20.16 -19.41
CA LEU A 323 2.83 -19.30 -18.64
C LEU A 323 2.80 -19.69 -17.16
N ASP A 324 2.65 -18.72 -16.28
CA ASP A 324 2.20 -18.86 -14.89
C ASP A 324 0.70 -18.51 -14.88
N VAL A 325 -0.17 -19.51 -14.77
CA VAL A 325 -1.61 -19.34 -15.01
C VAL A 325 -2.35 -19.29 -13.69
N ARG A 326 -3.12 -18.23 -13.47
CA ARG A 326 -3.79 -17.93 -12.21
C ARG A 326 -5.28 -17.73 -12.43
N PHE A 327 -6.01 -18.84 -12.48
CA PHE A 327 -7.44 -18.83 -12.76
C PHE A 327 -8.23 -18.09 -11.70
N VAL A 328 -9.30 -17.43 -12.12
CA VAL A 328 -10.25 -16.77 -11.24
C VAL A 328 -11.59 -17.47 -11.39
N THR A 329 -12.01 -18.20 -10.36
CA THR A 329 -13.20 -19.05 -10.37
C THR A 329 -13.50 -19.54 -8.95
N ASP A 330 -14.77 -19.75 -8.65
CA ASP A 330 -15.27 -20.46 -7.47
C ASP A 330 -15.72 -21.89 -7.80
N ASP A 331 -15.60 -22.33 -9.06
CA ASP A 331 -16.05 -23.64 -9.55
C ASP A 331 -14.86 -24.60 -9.76
N PRO A 332 -14.69 -25.62 -8.89
CA PRO A 332 -13.66 -26.64 -9.02
C PRO A 332 -13.74 -27.47 -10.32
N ALA A 333 -14.93 -27.68 -10.88
CA ALA A 333 -15.09 -28.45 -12.10
C ALA A 333 -14.65 -27.67 -13.33
N LEU A 334 -15.03 -26.39 -13.39
CA LEU A 334 -14.57 -25.47 -14.43
C LEU A 334 -13.04 -25.27 -14.37
N LEU A 335 -12.48 -25.18 -13.15
CA LEU A 335 -11.04 -25.13 -12.96
C LEU A 335 -10.33 -26.34 -13.56
N ARG A 336 -10.78 -27.56 -13.24
CA ARG A 336 -10.15 -28.80 -13.75
C ARG A 336 -10.14 -28.84 -15.28
N ALA A 337 -11.26 -28.50 -15.93
CA ALA A 337 -11.33 -28.44 -17.38
C ALA A 337 -10.37 -27.40 -17.97
N ALA A 338 -10.30 -26.20 -17.38
CA ALA A 338 -9.41 -25.14 -17.82
C ALA A 338 -7.92 -25.50 -17.65
N VAL A 339 -7.57 -26.29 -16.63
CA VAL A 339 -6.20 -26.82 -16.44
C VAL A 339 -5.83 -27.75 -17.60
N ASP A 340 -6.69 -28.70 -17.95
CA ASP A 340 -6.41 -29.63 -19.04
C ASP A 340 -6.23 -28.89 -20.37
N GLU A 341 -7.10 -27.92 -20.66
CA GLU A 341 -7.03 -27.10 -21.87
C GLU A 341 -5.74 -26.27 -21.95
N VAL A 342 -5.35 -25.60 -20.86
CA VAL A 342 -4.16 -24.75 -20.89
C VAL A 342 -2.87 -25.54 -21.01
N LEU A 343 -2.79 -26.74 -20.41
CA LEU A 343 -1.66 -27.65 -20.55
C LEU A 343 -1.56 -28.22 -21.97
N ALA A 344 -2.69 -28.53 -22.61
CA ALA A 344 -2.72 -28.96 -24.01
C ALA A 344 -2.29 -27.84 -24.99
N SER A 345 -2.48 -26.58 -24.60
CA SER A 345 -2.16 -25.41 -25.44
C SER A 345 -0.67 -25.03 -25.48
N GLY A 346 0.15 -25.48 -24.52
CA GLY A 346 1.56 -25.15 -24.45
C GLY A 346 2.17 -25.16 -23.04
N PRO A 347 3.44 -24.75 -22.90
CA PRO A 347 4.20 -24.95 -21.66
C PRO A 347 3.66 -24.10 -20.50
N VAL A 348 3.40 -24.71 -19.33
CA VAL A 348 2.96 -24.01 -18.12
C VAL A 348 4.00 -24.23 -17.03
N VAL A 349 4.42 -23.17 -16.34
CA VAL A 349 5.36 -23.28 -15.22
C VAL A 349 4.63 -23.57 -13.91
N ARG A 350 3.40 -23.06 -13.73
CA ARG A 350 2.55 -23.36 -12.58
C ARG A 350 1.10 -22.96 -12.80
N ILE A 351 0.22 -23.49 -11.96
CA ILE A 351 -1.19 -23.13 -11.91
C ILE A 351 -1.63 -22.69 -10.50
N GLY A 352 -2.35 -21.58 -10.42
CA GLY A 352 -3.08 -21.17 -9.22
C GLY A 352 -4.56 -20.92 -9.54
N ALA A 353 -5.37 -20.84 -8.48
CA ALA A 353 -6.78 -20.49 -8.59
C ALA A 353 -7.22 -19.61 -7.43
N PHE A 354 -8.05 -18.60 -7.70
CA PHE A 354 -8.55 -17.66 -6.71
C PHE A 354 -10.04 -17.46 -6.88
N ASP A 355 -10.75 -17.46 -5.76
CA ASP A 355 -12.17 -17.16 -5.74
C ASP A 355 -12.43 -15.71 -6.20
N PRO A 356 -13.44 -15.46 -7.05
CA PRO A 356 -13.69 -14.14 -7.64
C PRO A 356 -14.16 -13.11 -6.61
N SER A 357 -14.68 -13.51 -5.45
CA SER A 357 -15.22 -12.60 -4.44
C SER A 357 -14.22 -12.32 -3.31
N SER A 358 -13.64 -13.35 -2.73
CA SER A 358 -12.64 -13.25 -1.67
C SER A 358 -11.23 -13.00 -2.19
N HIS A 359 -10.97 -13.28 -3.47
CA HIS A 359 -9.66 -13.18 -4.12
C HIS A 359 -8.58 -14.12 -3.55
N VAL A 360 -9.00 -15.10 -2.74
CA VAL A 360 -8.16 -16.07 -2.03
C VAL A 360 -8.43 -17.48 -2.57
N THR A 361 -7.42 -18.35 -2.55
CA THR A 361 -7.60 -19.76 -2.89
C THR A 361 -8.35 -20.49 -1.76
N THR A 362 -9.64 -20.77 -1.98
CA THR A 362 -10.49 -21.48 -1.01
C THR A 362 -10.08 -22.95 -0.86
N THR A 363 -10.53 -23.62 0.22
CA THR A 363 -10.28 -25.05 0.43
C THR A 363 -10.77 -25.93 -0.73
N ALA A 364 -11.88 -25.56 -1.38
CA ALA A 364 -12.39 -26.27 -2.55
C ALA A 364 -11.43 -26.16 -3.75
N LEU A 365 -10.88 -24.96 -3.99
CA LEU A 365 -9.88 -24.73 -5.04
C LEU A 365 -8.54 -25.39 -4.70
N GLN A 366 -8.12 -25.37 -3.44
CA GLN A 366 -6.91 -26.09 -2.99
C GLN A 366 -7.00 -27.59 -3.32
N ARG A 367 -8.16 -28.22 -3.06
CA ARG A 367 -8.38 -29.63 -3.41
C ARG A 367 -8.29 -29.87 -4.91
N ALA A 368 -8.95 -29.05 -5.71
CA ALA A 368 -8.93 -29.16 -7.17
C ALA A 368 -7.52 -28.97 -7.75
N LEU A 369 -6.73 -28.04 -7.21
CA LEU A 369 -5.34 -27.84 -7.59
C LEU A 369 -4.48 -29.07 -7.28
N ARG A 370 -4.65 -29.71 -6.10
CA ARG A 370 -3.94 -30.95 -5.76
C ARG A 370 -4.31 -32.12 -6.67
N GLU A 371 -5.60 -32.26 -6.97
CA GLU A 371 -6.09 -33.28 -7.90
C GLU A 371 -5.46 -33.09 -9.29
N ALA A 372 -5.40 -31.84 -9.78
CA ALA A 372 -4.74 -31.51 -11.04
C ALA A 372 -3.23 -31.79 -10.99
N ALA A 373 -2.55 -31.42 -9.90
CA ALA A 373 -1.12 -31.70 -9.71
C ALA A 373 -0.81 -33.20 -9.76
N ALA A 374 -1.65 -34.02 -9.12
CA ALA A 374 -1.52 -35.48 -9.13
C ALA A 374 -1.81 -36.08 -10.52
N ALA A 375 -2.83 -35.58 -11.22
CA ALA A 375 -3.21 -36.06 -12.56
C ALA A 375 -2.14 -35.74 -13.62
N HIS A 376 -1.43 -34.62 -13.47
CA HIS A 376 -0.45 -34.12 -14.45
C HIS A 376 1.00 -34.28 -14.01
N GLY A 377 1.30 -35.35 -13.24
CA GLY A 377 2.68 -35.78 -12.98
C GLY A 377 3.51 -34.83 -12.12
N GLY A 378 2.88 -34.14 -11.15
CA GLY A 378 3.55 -33.21 -10.25
C GLY A 378 3.64 -31.79 -10.80
N LEU A 379 2.61 -31.34 -11.53
CA LEU A 379 2.45 -29.94 -11.92
C LEU A 379 2.57 -29.02 -10.69
N ASP A 380 3.39 -27.99 -10.80
CA ASP A 380 3.52 -26.97 -9.77
C ASP A 380 2.19 -26.21 -9.60
N VAL A 381 1.66 -26.23 -8.38
CA VAL A 381 0.44 -25.50 -8.03
C VAL A 381 0.69 -24.50 -6.92
N VAL A 382 0.00 -23.37 -6.95
CA VAL A 382 0.17 -22.27 -5.99
C VAL A 382 -1.18 -21.85 -5.41
N ALA A 383 -1.21 -21.62 -4.10
CA ALA A 383 -2.35 -21.05 -3.40
C ALA A 383 -1.99 -19.66 -2.81
N GLY A 384 -2.96 -18.95 -2.25
CA GLY A 384 -2.73 -17.66 -1.60
C GLY A 384 -3.79 -16.67 -2.05
N THR A 385 -3.34 -15.50 -2.49
CA THR A 385 -4.23 -14.44 -2.98
C THR A 385 -3.72 -13.82 -4.28
N ARG A 386 -4.65 -13.43 -5.16
CA ARG A 386 -4.33 -12.55 -6.30
C ARG A 386 -4.31 -11.06 -5.92
N ALA A 387 -4.84 -10.73 -4.74
CA ALA A 387 -4.82 -9.39 -4.16
C ALA A 387 -3.48 -9.15 -3.41
N HIS A 388 -3.49 -8.51 -2.25
CA HIS A 388 -2.30 -8.00 -1.57
C HIS A 388 -1.88 -8.88 -0.39
N PHE A 389 -0.72 -8.57 0.19
CA PHE A 389 -0.25 -9.27 1.39
C PHE A 389 -1.26 -9.20 2.53
N THR A 390 -2.03 -8.12 2.66
CA THR A 390 -3.13 -7.99 3.62
C THR A 390 -4.08 -9.19 3.59
N GLU A 391 -4.54 -9.60 2.40
CA GLU A 391 -5.46 -10.73 2.27
C GLU A 391 -4.77 -12.05 2.64
N LEU A 392 -3.52 -12.26 2.22
CA LEU A 392 -2.75 -13.44 2.59
C LEU A 392 -2.55 -13.54 4.11
N ASN A 393 -2.17 -12.43 4.75
CA ASN A 393 -1.90 -12.36 6.18
C ASN A 393 -3.16 -12.63 7.00
N ARG A 394 -4.29 -12.03 6.61
CA ARG A 394 -5.61 -12.24 7.27
C ARG A 394 -6.18 -13.64 7.08
N THR A 395 -5.75 -14.35 6.04
CA THR A 395 -6.30 -15.67 5.68
C THR A 395 -5.29 -16.80 5.80
N ILE A 396 -4.14 -16.56 6.43
CA ILE A 396 -3.05 -17.53 6.46
C ILE A 396 -3.47 -18.90 7.04
N ASP A 397 -4.39 -18.90 8.00
CA ASP A 397 -4.93 -20.10 8.63
C ASP A 397 -5.67 -21.01 7.63
N LEU A 398 -6.22 -20.47 6.53
CA LEU A 398 -6.83 -21.26 5.44
C LEU A 398 -5.81 -22.16 4.72
N PHE A 399 -4.53 -21.90 4.90
CA PHE A 399 -3.42 -22.62 4.26
C PHE A 399 -2.67 -23.52 5.24
N GLY A 400 -3.26 -23.84 6.41
CA GLY A 400 -2.65 -24.75 7.39
C GLY A 400 -2.39 -26.15 6.84
N ASP A 401 -3.31 -26.67 6.02
CA ASP A 401 -3.17 -27.96 5.33
C ASP A 401 -2.47 -27.85 3.97
N TRP A 402 -2.01 -26.66 3.55
CA TRP A 402 -1.37 -26.41 2.26
C TRP A 402 0.15 -26.48 2.35
N ASP A 403 0.74 -27.49 1.72
CA ASP A 403 2.17 -27.76 1.67
C ASP A 403 2.89 -27.11 0.47
N GLY A 404 2.14 -26.63 -0.52
CA GLY A 404 2.69 -25.99 -1.71
C GLY A 404 3.10 -24.52 -1.54
N PRO A 405 3.63 -23.89 -2.59
CA PRO A 405 3.95 -22.46 -2.63
C PRO A 405 2.76 -21.54 -2.30
N LEU A 406 3.07 -20.34 -1.81
CA LEU A 406 2.12 -19.26 -1.56
C LEU A 406 2.38 -18.04 -2.45
N THR A 407 1.33 -17.28 -2.78
CA THR A 407 1.44 -16.06 -3.60
C THR A 407 0.60 -14.88 -3.08
N PHE A 408 1.08 -13.67 -3.37
CA PHE A 408 0.38 -12.39 -3.18
C PHE A 408 0.95 -11.33 -4.14
N SER A 409 0.17 -10.29 -4.44
CA SER A 409 0.58 -9.13 -5.26
C SER A 409 1.01 -7.93 -4.41
N VAL A 410 1.71 -6.98 -5.01
CA VAL A 410 2.17 -5.76 -4.33
C VAL A 410 1.95 -4.53 -5.20
N THR A 411 1.50 -3.44 -4.59
CA THR A 411 1.45 -2.11 -5.20
C THR A 411 1.67 -1.04 -4.13
N PRO A 412 2.45 0.02 -4.41
CA PRO A 412 2.75 1.06 -3.43
C PRO A 412 1.64 2.10 -3.30
N GLN A 413 0.72 2.18 -4.26
CA GLN A 413 -0.29 3.25 -4.32
C GLN A 413 -1.70 2.78 -3.91
N MET A 414 -1.80 2.01 -2.84
CA MET A 414 -3.10 1.58 -2.30
C MET A 414 -3.86 2.73 -1.62
N HIS A 415 -3.16 3.52 -0.82
CA HIS A 415 -3.78 4.58 -0.02
C HIS A 415 -3.36 5.98 -0.43
N ASP A 416 -2.21 6.10 -1.07
CA ASP A 416 -1.63 7.36 -1.44
C ASP A 416 -0.90 7.21 -2.77
N ARG A 417 -1.11 8.17 -3.67
CA ARG A 417 -0.49 8.24 -4.99
C ARG A 417 0.72 9.18 -5.01
N SER A 418 1.07 9.76 -3.85
CA SER A 418 2.22 10.63 -3.71
C SER A 418 3.53 9.89 -3.93
N ARG A 419 4.54 10.63 -4.37
CA ARG A 419 5.89 10.09 -4.59
C ARG A 419 6.56 9.69 -3.29
N ALA A 420 6.30 10.42 -2.22
CA ALA A 420 6.78 10.08 -0.89
C ALA A 420 6.34 8.65 -0.53
N GLN A 421 5.05 8.34 -0.70
CA GLN A 421 4.54 6.98 -0.52
C GLN A 421 5.22 5.96 -1.45
N VAL A 422 5.37 6.26 -2.74
CA VAL A 422 6.00 5.31 -3.69
C VAL A 422 7.44 4.99 -3.28
N THR A 423 8.21 5.98 -2.85
CA THR A 423 9.58 5.80 -2.37
C THR A 423 9.62 5.05 -1.02
N GLU A 424 8.80 5.48 -0.06
CA GLU A 424 8.72 4.90 1.28
C GLU A 424 8.24 3.45 1.28
N SER A 425 7.52 3.03 0.24
CA SER A 425 7.05 1.65 0.10
C SER A 425 8.18 0.62 -0.07
N ILE A 426 9.34 1.00 -0.62
CA ILE A 426 10.43 0.08 -0.96
C ILE A 426 10.91 -0.72 0.26
N PRO A 427 11.32 -0.10 1.39
CA PRO A 427 11.69 -0.85 2.59
C PRO A 427 10.52 -1.67 3.15
N MET A 428 9.27 -1.20 3.00
CA MET A 428 8.09 -1.95 3.44
C MET A 428 7.84 -3.20 2.61
N GLN A 429 8.15 -3.19 1.31
CA GLN A 429 8.08 -4.40 0.46
C GLN A 429 8.99 -5.51 0.98
N ARG A 430 10.20 -5.16 1.43
CA ARG A 430 11.13 -6.11 2.07
C ARG A 430 10.53 -6.68 3.36
N TRP A 431 9.94 -5.83 4.19
CA TRP A 431 9.28 -6.28 5.42
C TRP A 431 8.08 -7.19 5.15
N VAL A 432 7.28 -6.85 4.14
CA VAL A 432 6.17 -7.67 3.66
C VAL A 432 6.68 -9.03 3.21
N ALA A 433 7.72 -9.09 2.38
CA ALA A 433 8.30 -10.35 1.91
C ALA A 433 8.88 -11.20 3.07
N MET A 434 9.56 -10.57 4.03
CA MET A 434 10.07 -11.25 5.23
C MET A 434 8.93 -11.77 6.13
N SER A 435 7.86 -11.00 6.30
CA SER A 435 6.67 -11.41 7.06
C SER A 435 5.98 -12.58 6.38
N ALA A 436 5.77 -12.47 5.06
CA ALA A 436 5.24 -13.56 4.25
C ALA A 436 6.11 -14.82 4.34
N SER A 437 7.44 -14.69 4.35
CA SER A 437 8.36 -15.83 4.41
C SER A 437 8.22 -16.58 5.75
N ARG A 438 8.02 -15.84 6.85
CA ARG A 438 7.70 -16.43 8.16
C ARG A 438 6.37 -17.18 8.13
N LEU A 439 5.33 -16.58 7.55
CA LEU A 439 4.01 -17.21 7.40
C LEU A 439 4.06 -18.44 6.48
N ALA A 440 4.90 -18.40 5.45
CA ALA A 440 5.12 -19.51 4.54
C ALA A 440 5.86 -20.69 5.20
N ALA A 441 6.51 -20.50 6.36
CA ALA A 441 7.13 -21.57 7.14
C ALA A 441 8.05 -22.49 6.29
N GLY A 442 8.81 -21.90 5.37
CA GLY A 442 9.71 -22.61 4.45
C GLY A 442 9.11 -22.96 3.08
N ARG A 443 7.79 -22.79 2.88
CA ARG A 443 7.16 -22.92 1.56
C ARG A 443 7.66 -21.81 0.62
N PRO A 444 7.87 -22.09 -0.68
CA PRO A 444 8.26 -21.07 -1.64
C PRO A 444 7.22 -19.94 -1.75
N LEU A 445 7.70 -18.72 -1.92
CA LEU A 445 6.88 -17.54 -2.16
C LEU A 445 6.99 -17.08 -3.61
N HIS A 446 5.85 -16.80 -4.22
CA HIS A 446 5.75 -16.14 -5.50
C HIS A 446 5.14 -14.75 -5.29
N VAL A 447 5.95 -13.70 -5.46
CA VAL A 447 5.46 -12.34 -5.24
C VAL A 447 5.12 -11.71 -6.58
N GLY A 448 3.88 -11.25 -6.71
CA GLY A 448 3.45 -10.44 -7.81
C GLY A 448 2.07 -10.83 -8.35
N PRO A 449 1.53 -10.03 -9.28
CA PRO A 449 2.23 -8.94 -9.95
C PRO A 449 2.62 -7.78 -9.04
N VAL A 450 3.82 -7.23 -9.27
CA VAL A 450 4.31 -5.99 -8.68
C VAL A 450 3.98 -4.87 -9.67
N THR A 451 3.07 -3.98 -9.32
CA THR A 451 2.61 -2.87 -10.16
C THR A 451 2.67 -1.55 -9.41
N LEU A 452 2.69 -0.41 -10.11
CA LEU A 452 2.63 0.90 -9.45
C LEU A 452 1.26 1.20 -8.88
N ARG A 453 0.20 0.74 -9.56
CA ARG A 453 -1.20 0.93 -9.18
C ARG A 453 -1.94 -0.41 -9.08
N PRO A 454 -3.03 -0.48 -8.30
CA PRO A 454 -3.85 -1.69 -8.20
C PRO A 454 -4.41 -2.11 -9.57
N ARG A 455 -4.43 -3.42 -9.83
CA ARG A 455 -4.91 -3.99 -11.10
C ARG A 455 -6.42 -4.15 -11.15
N PHE A 456 -7.04 -4.22 -9.97
CA PHE A 456 -8.47 -4.30 -9.71
C PHE A 456 -8.69 -3.86 -8.25
N ASN A 457 -9.94 -3.67 -7.85
CA ASN A 457 -10.29 -3.31 -6.48
C ASN A 457 -10.81 -4.54 -5.72
N ALA A 458 -9.97 -5.09 -4.84
CA ALA A 458 -10.26 -6.31 -4.09
C ALA A 458 -11.32 -6.12 -2.98
N VAL A 459 -11.68 -4.88 -2.67
CA VAL A 459 -12.61 -4.53 -1.58
C VAL A 459 -13.77 -3.68 -2.08
N ALA A 460 -14.01 -3.66 -3.40
CA ALA A 460 -15.15 -2.96 -4.00
C ALA A 460 -16.47 -3.54 -3.47
N THR A 461 -17.45 -2.67 -3.22
CA THR A 461 -18.82 -3.09 -2.89
C THR A 461 -19.71 -3.09 -4.13
N SER A 462 -19.33 -2.34 -5.15
CA SER A 462 -19.95 -2.36 -6.47
C SER A 462 -19.65 -3.67 -7.21
N PRO A 463 -20.62 -4.20 -7.97
CA PRO A 463 -20.39 -5.35 -8.82
C PRO A 463 -19.26 -5.13 -9.81
N ARG A 464 -18.52 -6.19 -10.11
CA ARG A 464 -17.56 -6.19 -11.21
C ARG A 464 -18.29 -5.83 -12.52
N ARG A 465 -17.64 -5.03 -13.35
CA ARG A 465 -18.06 -4.79 -14.74
C ARG A 465 -18.18 -6.12 -15.50
N ALA A 466 -19.35 -6.38 -16.09
CA ALA A 466 -19.58 -7.53 -16.95
C ALA A 466 -18.72 -7.44 -18.22
N VAL A 467 -18.11 -8.57 -18.58
CA VAL A 467 -17.38 -8.72 -19.84
C VAL A 467 -18.37 -9.25 -20.89
N THR A 468 -18.52 -8.52 -21.99
CA THR A 468 -19.46 -8.87 -23.07
C THR A 468 -18.78 -9.15 -24.40
N ASP A 469 -17.55 -8.66 -24.58
CA ASP A 469 -16.73 -8.93 -25.76
C ASP A 469 -15.97 -10.24 -25.52
N ALA A 470 -15.96 -11.15 -26.49
CA ALA A 470 -15.22 -12.41 -26.43
C ALA A 470 -13.77 -12.26 -26.92
N SER A 471 -13.39 -11.07 -27.39
CA SER A 471 -12.06 -10.74 -27.91
C SER A 471 -11.25 -9.89 -26.92
N VAL A 472 -9.97 -9.68 -27.24
CA VAL A 472 -9.08 -8.76 -26.52
C VAL A 472 -8.81 -7.47 -27.30
N GLU A 473 -9.59 -7.17 -28.34
CA GLU A 473 -9.34 -6.04 -29.25
C GLU A 473 -9.38 -4.70 -28.52
N ALA A 474 -10.38 -4.49 -27.65
CA ALA A 474 -10.50 -3.31 -26.80
C ALA A 474 -9.64 -3.37 -25.52
N GLY A 475 -8.88 -4.44 -25.33
CA GLY A 475 -8.21 -4.79 -24.07
C GLY A 475 -9.16 -5.39 -23.04
N TYR A 476 -8.61 -5.90 -21.94
CA TYR A 476 -9.35 -6.67 -20.93
C TYR A 476 -8.88 -6.31 -19.50
N GLY A 477 -9.56 -6.82 -18.48
CA GLY A 477 -9.10 -6.72 -17.08
C GLY A 477 -8.66 -5.31 -16.66
N PRO A 478 -7.39 -5.09 -16.25
CA PRO A 478 -6.87 -3.80 -15.78
C PRO A 478 -7.05 -2.63 -16.77
N GLN A 479 -7.17 -2.88 -18.07
CA GLN A 479 -7.49 -1.84 -19.06
C GLN A 479 -8.82 -1.13 -18.80
N SER A 480 -9.76 -1.84 -18.16
CA SER A 480 -11.09 -1.33 -17.85
C SER A 480 -11.23 -0.78 -16.43
N VAL A 481 -10.17 -0.88 -15.62
CA VAL A 481 -10.18 -0.45 -14.21
C VAL A 481 -9.78 1.02 -14.14
N PRO A 482 -10.65 1.89 -13.60
CA PRO A 482 -10.31 3.30 -13.39
C PRO A 482 -9.00 3.44 -12.61
N ASP A 483 -8.16 4.37 -13.03
CA ASP A 483 -6.86 4.66 -12.42
C ASP A 483 -5.84 3.52 -12.38
N ALA A 484 -6.07 2.34 -12.97
CA ALA A 484 -5.07 1.26 -12.97
C ALA A 484 -3.79 1.59 -13.78
N THR A 485 -3.79 2.66 -14.56
CA THR A 485 -2.64 3.12 -15.35
C THR A 485 -1.98 4.31 -14.66
N ASP A 486 -0.71 4.16 -14.30
CA ASP A 486 0.08 5.24 -13.73
C ASP A 486 0.69 6.12 -14.84
N PRO A 487 0.52 7.46 -14.80
CA PRO A 487 1.10 8.34 -15.81
C PRO A 487 2.63 8.33 -15.80
N GLN A 488 3.25 7.94 -14.68
CA GLN A 488 4.70 7.83 -14.52
C GLN A 488 5.23 6.43 -14.86
N GLN A 489 4.39 5.48 -15.29
CA GLN A 489 4.78 4.08 -15.53
C GLN A 489 6.04 3.93 -16.39
N HIS A 490 6.24 4.81 -17.38
CA HIS A 490 7.39 4.75 -18.28
C HIS A 490 8.48 5.79 -17.99
N SER A 491 8.43 6.44 -16.81
CA SER A 491 9.44 7.39 -16.36
C SER A 491 10.74 6.69 -15.91
N ALA A 492 11.83 7.45 -15.83
CA ALA A 492 13.08 6.95 -15.25
C ALA A 492 12.93 6.60 -13.76
N ALA A 493 12.09 7.33 -13.03
CA ALA A 493 11.80 7.05 -11.63
C ALA A 493 11.05 5.74 -11.44
N ALA A 494 10.05 5.44 -12.26
CA ALA A 494 9.38 4.13 -12.23
C ALA A 494 10.36 2.98 -12.51
N ALA A 495 11.28 3.16 -13.48
CA ALA A 495 12.34 2.17 -13.74
C ALA A 495 13.25 1.93 -12.53
N ALA A 496 13.66 3.00 -11.84
CA ALA A 496 14.45 2.91 -10.62
C ALA A 496 13.66 2.24 -9.48
N TRP A 497 12.37 2.57 -9.34
CA TRP A 497 11.49 1.97 -8.35
C TRP A 497 11.31 0.47 -8.59
N PHE A 498 11.04 0.01 -9.81
CA PHE A 498 10.93 -1.43 -10.10
C PHE A 498 12.23 -2.18 -9.79
N ALA A 499 13.39 -1.59 -10.09
CA ALA A 499 14.68 -2.19 -9.73
C ALA A 499 14.87 -2.28 -8.21
N ALA A 500 14.49 -1.24 -7.47
CA ALA A 500 14.53 -1.24 -6.01
C ALA A 500 13.53 -2.23 -5.39
N ALA A 501 12.32 -2.35 -5.97
CA ALA A 501 11.31 -3.32 -5.58
C ALA A 501 11.82 -4.76 -5.73
N VAL A 502 12.46 -5.11 -6.86
CA VAL A 502 13.08 -6.43 -7.06
C VAL A 502 14.14 -6.70 -5.97
N GLN A 503 14.99 -5.73 -5.66
CA GLN A 503 16.00 -5.88 -4.61
C GLN A 503 15.36 -6.07 -3.23
N ALA A 504 14.36 -5.26 -2.90
CA ALA A 504 13.64 -5.33 -1.62
C ALA A 504 12.95 -6.69 -1.43
N LEU A 505 12.31 -7.20 -2.49
CA LEU A 505 11.60 -8.49 -2.50
C LEU A 505 12.52 -9.70 -2.61
N THR A 506 13.81 -9.51 -2.93
CA THR A 506 14.79 -10.60 -2.97
C THR A 506 15.26 -10.93 -1.55
N VAL A 507 14.45 -11.74 -0.87
CA VAL A 507 14.70 -12.27 0.48
C VAL A 507 14.59 -13.80 0.50
N PRO A 508 15.16 -14.48 1.51
CA PRO A 508 15.03 -15.94 1.63
C PRO A 508 13.58 -16.42 1.56
N GLY A 509 13.32 -17.42 0.72
CA GLY A 509 12.00 -18.00 0.48
C GLY A 509 11.27 -17.47 -0.76
N VAL A 510 11.64 -16.30 -1.30
CA VAL A 510 11.04 -15.77 -2.54
C VAL A 510 11.64 -16.48 -3.76
N ALA A 511 10.81 -17.27 -4.43
CA ALA A 511 11.18 -18.11 -5.58
C ALA A 511 10.93 -17.42 -6.93
N SER A 512 9.93 -16.54 -7.02
CA SER A 512 9.74 -15.71 -8.21
C SER A 512 9.15 -14.34 -7.91
N ILE A 513 9.44 -13.39 -8.79
CA ILE A 513 8.86 -12.04 -8.78
C ILE A 513 8.25 -11.77 -10.15
N THR A 514 6.94 -11.54 -10.20
CA THR A 514 6.27 -11.10 -11.43
C THR A 514 6.17 -9.59 -11.44
N LEU A 515 6.79 -8.95 -12.42
CA LEU A 515 6.76 -7.50 -12.60
C LEU A 515 5.58 -7.10 -13.49
N ALA A 516 5.44 -5.80 -13.71
CA ALA A 516 4.43 -5.13 -14.53
C ALA A 516 4.12 -5.80 -15.89
N GLU A 517 3.14 -5.27 -16.61
CA GLU A 517 2.72 -5.87 -17.89
C GLU A 517 3.89 -5.99 -18.89
N ALA A 518 3.85 -7.01 -19.75
CA ALA A 518 4.90 -7.25 -20.73
C ALA A 518 5.05 -6.10 -21.73
N TRP A 519 3.97 -5.35 -21.98
CA TRP A 519 3.92 -4.16 -22.82
C TRP A 519 2.68 -3.31 -22.50
N GLY A 520 2.52 -2.19 -23.21
CA GLY A 520 1.38 -1.28 -23.05
C GLY A 520 1.59 -0.24 -21.94
N PRO A 521 0.58 0.61 -21.68
CA PRO A 521 0.68 1.74 -20.73
C PRO A 521 0.95 1.34 -19.28
N ARG A 522 0.72 0.07 -18.92
CA ARG A 522 1.00 -0.52 -17.60
C ARG A 522 2.23 -1.43 -17.63
N GLY A 523 2.98 -1.41 -18.73
CA GLY A 523 4.07 -2.33 -18.97
C GLY A 523 5.40 -1.89 -18.39
N THR A 524 6.39 -2.78 -18.42
CA THR A 524 7.74 -2.45 -17.90
C THR A 524 8.32 -1.18 -18.53
N PRO A 525 8.89 -0.25 -17.74
CA PRO A 525 9.50 0.97 -18.27
C PRO A 525 10.61 0.66 -19.29
N ARG A 526 10.52 1.27 -20.49
CA ARG A 526 11.54 1.11 -21.53
C ARG A 526 12.70 2.06 -21.28
N ARG A 527 13.90 1.55 -20.98
CA ARG A 527 15.14 2.34 -21.07
C ARG A 527 16.18 1.67 -21.96
N LYS A 528 16.78 2.42 -22.90
CA LYS A 528 18.07 2.05 -23.49
C LYS A 528 19.08 1.90 -22.33
N GLY A 529 19.58 0.68 -22.13
CA GLY A 529 20.59 0.36 -21.11
C GLY A 529 20.09 -0.30 -19.81
N VAL A 530 18.77 -0.46 -19.58
CA VAL A 530 18.23 -1.25 -18.43
C VAL A 530 17.95 -2.71 -18.81
N GLY A 531 18.24 -3.09 -20.05
CA GLY A 531 18.35 -4.51 -20.43
C GLY A 531 19.33 -5.31 -19.57
N GLY A 532 20.12 -4.68 -18.68
CA GLY A 532 20.94 -5.38 -17.69
C GLY A 532 20.19 -6.01 -16.51
N ALA A 533 19.02 -5.49 -16.13
CA ALA A 533 18.21 -6.05 -15.03
C ALA A 533 17.16 -7.08 -15.51
N PHE A 534 16.78 -7.01 -16.78
CA PHE A 534 15.76 -7.87 -17.40
C PHE A 534 16.33 -8.94 -18.34
N ARG A 535 17.66 -9.03 -18.48
CA ARG A 535 18.30 -10.18 -19.13
C ARG A 535 18.52 -11.24 -18.07
N SER A 536 18.00 -12.44 -18.33
CA SER A 536 18.50 -13.64 -17.67
C SER A 536 20.03 -13.62 -17.79
N ARG A 537 20.74 -13.60 -16.65
CA ARG A 537 22.15 -13.96 -16.67
C ARG A 537 22.19 -15.43 -17.05
N GLY A 538 22.47 -15.68 -18.33
CA GLY A 538 22.61 -17.02 -18.89
C GLY A 538 23.68 -17.82 -18.16
N SER A 539 23.50 -19.14 -18.24
CA SER A 539 24.38 -20.23 -17.80
C SER A 539 25.85 -19.85 -17.58
N ILE A 540 26.35 -20.06 -16.37
CA ILE A 540 27.78 -20.24 -16.16
C ILE A 540 28.09 -21.66 -16.66
N SER A 541 28.72 -21.72 -17.83
CA SER A 541 29.41 -22.90 -18.33
C SER A 541 30.78 -22.99 -17.64
N ALA A 542 31.06 -24.19 -17.11
CA ALA A 542 32.29 -24.70 -16.49
C ALA A 542 32.65 -24.15 -15.10
#